data_AF-W2CGZ5-F1
#
_entry.id   AF-W2CGZ5-F1
#
_cell.length_a   1.000
_cell.length_b   1.000
_cell.length_c   1.000
_cell.angle_alpha   90.00
_cell.angle_beta   90.00
_cell.angle_gamma   90.00
#
_symmetry.space_group_name_H-M   'P 1'
#
loop_
_entity.id
_entity.type
_entity.pdbx_description
1 polymer ?
#
loop_
_entity_poly.entity_id
_entity_poly.type
_entity_poly.pdbx_seq_one_letter_code
_entity_poly.pdbx_strand_id
1 'polypeptide(L)'
;RTRSDVVLVHGDTTTSMTVALAAFYQQIPVGHVEAGLRTHNIYSPWPEEMNRQITGRIATYHFSPTSLSRENLLCEGIDKNRILVTGNTVIDALYAVVNKIKDDLPLQLSLGKELKAAGYDTGRLVTEEGRRLVLILS
;
A
#
# COMPACT_ATOMS: atom_id res chain seq x y z
N ARG A 1 -10.49 -18.96 10.84
CA ARG A 1 -10.08 -18.20 9.64
C ARG A 1 -9.68 -16.80 10.10
N THR A 2 -8.49 -16.32 9.73
CA THR A 2 -8.12 -14.90 9.90
C THR A 2 -8.63 -14.10 8.71
N ARG A 3 -9.49 -13.11 8.96
CA ARG A 3 -9.86 -12.10 7.97
C ARG A 3 -8.93 -10.91 8.18
N SER A 4 -8.21 -10.49 7.14
CA SER A 4 -7.43 -9.25 7.18
C SER A 4 -8.34 -8.06 6.86
N ASP A 5 -8.21 -6.96 7.59
CA ASP A 5 -9.01 -5.75 7.37
C ASP A 5 -8.50 -4.93 6.17
N VAL A 6 -7.22 -5.09 5.83
CA VAL A 6 -6.55 -4.54 4.64
C VAL A 6 -5.45 -5.50 4.19
N VAL A 7 -5.10 -5.47 2.91
CA VAL A 7 -3.86 -6.05 2.37
C VAL A 7 -3.03 -4.94 1.74
N LEU A 8 -1.73 -4.89 2.06
CA LEU A 8 -0.78 -3.96 1.44
C LEU A 8 0.12 -4.68 0.45
N VAL A 9 0.26 -4.06 -0.72
CA VAL A 9 1.12 -4.50 -1.81
C VAL A 9 2.03 -3.35 -2.21
N HIS A 10 3.28 -3.66 -2.55
CA HIS A 10 4.32 -2.69 -2.89
C HIS A 10 4.73 -2.80 -4.37
N GLY A 11 5.00 -1.66 -5.01
CA GLY A 11 5.70 -1.62 -6.29
C GLY A 11 4.92 -2.23 -7.46
N ASP A 12 5.57 -3.15 -8.17
CA ASP A 12 5.24 -3.53 -9.54
C ASP A 12 5.39 -5.03 -9.85
N THR A 13 5.72 -5.85 -8.85
CA THR A 13 6.02 -7.26 -9.08
C THR A 13 4.76 -8.08 -9.34
N THR A 14 4.92 -9.21 -10.04
CA THR A 14 3.82 -10.15 -10.31
C THR A 14 3.22 -10.70 -9.01
N THR A 15 4.02 -10.77 -7.94
CA THR A 15 3.56 -11.05 -6.57
C THR A 15 2.55 -10.01 -6.11
N SER A 16 2.88 -8.72 -6.17
CA SER A 16 2.00 -7.62 -5.76
C SER A 16 0.69 -7.59 -6.56
N MET A 17 0.74 -7.79 -7.87
CA MET A 17 -0.47 -7.93 -8.70
C MET A 17 -1.33 -9.13 -8.27
N THR A 18 -0.72 -10.29 -8.05
CA THR A 18 -1.42 -11.54 -7.70
C THR A 18 -2.04 -11.46 -6.30
N VAL A 19 -1.34 -10.84 -5.35
CA VAL A 19 -1.84 -10.58 -3.99
C VAL A 19 -3.01 -9.61 -4.00
N ALA A 20 -2.94 -8.53 -4.79
CA ALA A 20 -4.05 -7.59 -4.95
C ALA A 20 -5.29 -8.30 -5.52
N LEU A 21 -5.12 -9.13 -6.55
CA LEU A 21 -6.21 -9.90 -7.15
C LEU A 21 -6.82 -10.93 -6.17
N ALA A 22 -5.99 -11.60 -5.38
CA ALA A 22 -6.45 -12.53 -4.34
C ALA A 22 -7.23 -11.83 -3.22
N ALA A 23 -6.80 -10.64 -2.80
CA ALA A 23 -7.51 -9.80 -1.83
C ALA A 23 -8.85 -9.30 -2.38
N PHE A 24 -8.88 -8.88 -3.65
CA PHE A 24 -10.10 -8.49 -4.37
C PHE A 24 -11.15 -9.61 -4.40
N TYR A 25 -10.75 -10.85 -4.73
CA TYR A 25 -11.66 -12.00 -4.69
C TYR A 25 -12.19 -12.33 -3.28
N GLN A 26 -11.50 -11.92 -2.22
CA GLN A 26 -11.97 -12.04 -0.83
C GLN A 26 -12.73 -10.79 -0.34
N GLN A 27 -12.95 -9.79 -1.21
CA GLN A 27 -13.54 -8.48 -0.88
C GLN A 27 -12.78 -7.74 0.25
N ILE A 28 -11.45 -7.90 0.30
CA ILE A 28 -10.58 -7.20 1.26
C ILE A 28 -10.00 -5.95 0.59
N PRO A 29 -10.08 -4.76 1.23
CA PRO A 29 -9.45 -3.54 0.71
C PRO A 29 -7.95 -3.69 0.47
N VAL A 30 -7.48 -3.19 -0.67
CA VAL A 30 -6.06 -3.19 -1.05
C VAL A 30 -5.49 -1.78 -0.95
N GLY A 31 -4.34 -1.65 -0.29
CA GLY A 31 -3.49 -0.45 -0.34
C GLY A 31 -2.26 -0.68 -1.22
N HIS A 32 -2.09 0.14 -2.26
CA HIS A 32 -0.94 0.06 -3.16
C HIS A 32 0.11 1.10 -2.78
N VAL A 33 1.28 0.64 -2.35
CA VAL A 33 2.46 1.47 -2.06
C VAL A 33 3.28 1.66 -3.34
N GLU A 34 3.82 2.87 -3.53
CA GLU A 34 4.45 3.34 -4.77
C GLU A 34 3.48 3.43 -5.97
N ALA A 35 2.21 3.70 -5.65
CA ALA A 35 1.15 3.79 -6.65
C ALA A 35 1.31 4.99 -7.60
N GLY A 36 1.20 4.73 -8.90
CA GLY A 36 1.10 5.77 -9.94
C GLY A 36 2.38 6.04 -10.74
N LEU A 37 3.49 5.33 -10.47
CA LEU A 37 4.61 5.27 -11.42
C LEU A 37 4.12 4.66 -12.75
N ARG A 38 4.52 5.24 -13.89
CA ARG A 38 4.11 4.83 -15.25
C ARG A 38 5.23 5.04 -16.26
N THR A 39 5.33 4.14 -17.23
CA THR A 39 6.02 4.38 -18.51
C THR A 39 5.06 4.53 -19.68
N HIS A 40 3.79 4.17 -19.52
CA HIS A 40 2.77 4.08 -20.57
C HIS A 40 3.09 3.11 -21.71
N ASN A 41 4.14 2.28 -21.58
CA ASN A 41 4.46 1.20 -22.50
C ASN A 41 4.28 -0.15 -21.80
N ILE A 42 3.17 -0.83 -22.10
CA ILE A 42 2.82 -2.12 -21.49
C ILE A 42 3.81 -3.27 -21.77
N TYR A 43 4.79 -3.05 -22.65
CA TYR A 43 5.87 -3.98 -22.97
C TYR A 43 7.26 -3.46 -22.53
N SER A 44 7.36 -2.34 -21.81
CA SER A 44 8.63 -1.85 -21.24
C SER A 44 8.41 -0.85 -20.08
N PRO A 45 8.79 -1.21 -18.83
CA PRO A 45 9.27 -2.52 -18.38
C PRO A 45 8.16 -3.59 -18.42
N TRP A 46 8.54 -4.83 -18.72
CA TRP A 46 7.63 -5.98 -18.83
C TRP A 46 8.03 -7.09 -17.84
N PRO A 47 7.09 -7.60 -17.01
CA PRO A 47 5.65 -7.30 -16.97
C PRO A 47 5.25 -6.06 -16.12
N GLU A 48 6.21 -5.32 -15.58
CA GLU A 48 6.02 -4.39 -14.46
C GLU A 48 5.03 -3.24 -14.73
N GLU A 49 5.01 -2.65 -15.94
CA GLU A 49 4.03 -1.59 -16.26
C GLU A 49 2.58 -2.10 -16.22
N MET A 50 2.34 -3.31 -16.75
CA MET A 50 1.01 -3.93 -16.71
C MET A 50 0.63 -4.31 -15.27
N ASN A 51 1.56 -4.88 -14.50
CA ASN A 51 1.36 -5.19 -13.08
C ASN A 51 0.98 -3.93 -12.27
N ARG A 52 1.67 -2.79 -12.47
CA ARG A 52 1.36 -1.50 -11.83
C ARG A 52 -0.04 -1.01 -12.19
N GLN A 53 -0.45 -1.13 -13.45
CA GLN A 53 -1.76 -0.67 -13.91
C GLN A 53 -2.88 -1.57 -13.33
N ILE A 54 -2.75 -2.90 -13.40
CA ILE A 54 -3.73 -3.85 -12.82
C ILE A 54 -3.86 -3.64 -11.30
N THR A 55 -2.74 -3.56 -10.58
CA THR A 55 -2.72 -3.31 -9.13
C THR A 55 -3.37 -1.97 -8.79
N GLY A 56 -3.08 -0.91 -9.57
CA GLY A 56 -3.68 0.41 -9.42
C GLY A 56 -5.19 0.46 -9.67
N ARG A 57 -5.74 -0.45 -10.49
CA ARG A 57 -7.21 -0.58 -10.68
C ARG A 57 -7.91 -1.36 -9.56
N ILE A 58 -7.20 -2.30 -8.94
CA ILE A 58 -7.72 -3.08 -7.80
C ILE A 58 -7.64 -2.28 -6.49
N ALA A 59 -6.64 -1.41 -6.35
CA ALA A 59 -6.38 -0.67 -5.12
C ALA A 59 -7.55 0.22 -4.67
N THR A 60 -7.88 0.11 -3.38
CA THR A 60 -8.83 0.98 -2.67
C THR A 60 -8.16 2.26 -2.19
N TYR A 61 -6.86 2.17 -1.85
CA TYR A 61 -6.03 3.29 -1.43
C TYR A 61 -4.71 3.29 -2.20
N HIS A 62 -4.24 4.48 -2.60
CA HIS A 62 -3.05 4.66 -3.42
C HIS A 62 -2.08 5.56 -2.66
N PHE A 63 -0.89 5.06 -2.37
CA PHE A 63 0.17 5.79 -1.66
C PHE A 63 1.25 6.14 -2.67
N SER A 64 1.09 7.33 -3.26
CA SER A 64 1.90 7.83 -4.35
C SER A 64 3.20 8.45 -3.83
N PRO A 65 4.36 8.14 -4.44
CA PRO A 65 5.64 8.66 -3.97
C PRO A 65 5.83 10.14 -4.32
N THR A 66 5.20 10.61 -5.40
CA THR A 66 5.34 11.98 -5.93
C THR A 66 4.00 12.54 -6.43
N SER A 67 3.92 13.87 -6.59
CA SER A 67 2.77 14.54 -7.21
C SER A 67 2.50 14.03 -8.63
N LEU A 68 3.55 13.80 -9.44
CA LEU A 68 3.45 13.22 -10.77
C LEU A 68 2.79 11.83 -10.75
N SER A 69 3.15 10.99 -9.77
CA SER A 69 2.53 9.67 -9.62
C SER A 69 1.04 9.77 -9.27
N ARG A 70 0.66 10.76 -8.46
CA ARG A 70 -0.76 11.08 -8.19
C ARG A 70 -1.46 11.61 -9.44
N GLU A 71 -0.81 12.45 -10.25
CA GLU A 71 -1.37 12.99 -11.49
C GLU A 71 -1.63 11.90 -12.53
N ASN A 72 -0.73 10.93 -12.67
CA ASN A 72 -0.95 9.74 -13.51
C ASN A 72 -2.23 8.98 -13.10
N LEU A 73 -2.45 8.76 -11.79
CA LEU A 73 -3.66 8.11 -11.27
C LEU A 73 -4.93 8.95 -11.49
N LEU A 74 -4.84 10.28 -11.39
CA LEU A 74 -5.95 11.19 -11.69
C LEU A 74 -6.31 11.17 -13.18
N CYS A 75 -5.32 11.18 -14.08
CA CYS A 75 -5.53 11.01 -15.53
C CYS A 75 -6.12 9.63 -15.87
N GLU A 76 -5.82 8.61 -15.06
CA GLU A 76 -6.47 7.29 -15.14
C GLU A 76 -7.90 7.24 -14.60
N GLY A 77 -8.40 8.33 -13.99
CA GLY A 77 -9.75 8.42 -13.43
C GLY A 77 -9.91 7.85 -12.01
N ILE A 78 -8.82 7.71 -11.25
CA ILE A 78 -8.87 7.34 -9.84
C ILE A 78 -9.34 8.54 -9.01
N ASP A 79 -10.28 8.32 -8.08
CA ASP A 79 -10.80 9.37 -7.21
C ASP A 79 -9.70 9.97 -6.30
N LYS A 80 -9.62 11.31 -6.27
CA LYS A 80 -8.62 12.09 -5.53
C LYS A 80 -8.53 11.77 -4.03
N ASN A 81 -9.61 11.28 -3.41
CA ASN A 81 -9.70 10.98 -1.98
C ASN A 81 -9.14 9.57 -1.65
N ARG A 82 -8.94 8.72 -2.67
CA ARG A 82 -8.23 7.44 -2.54
C ARG A 82 -6.71 7.61 -2.55
N ILE A 83 -6.21 8.64 -3.23
CA ILE A 83 -4.78 8.92 -3.42
C ILE A 83 -4.23 9.81 -2.31
N LEU A 84 -3.20 9.33 -1.60
CA LEU A 84 -2.34 10.14 -0.73
C LEU A 84 -0.96 10.24 -1.38
N VAL A 85 -0.35 11.43 -1.34
CA VAL A 85 1.09 11.56 -1.63
C VAL A 85 1.84 11.37 -0.31
N THR A 86 2.73 10.38 -0.25
CA THR A 86 3.41 9.97 0.99
C THR A 86 4.90 10.24 0.99
N GLY A 87 5.52 10.35 -0.19
CA GLY A 87 6.98 10.30 -0.33
C GLY A 87 7.47 8.91 -0.71
N ASN A 88 8.77 8.81 -1.03
CA ASN A 88 9.39 7.64 -1.64
C ASN A 88 9.58 6.43 -0.70
N THR A 89 9.34 6.53 0.62
CA THR A 89 9.62 5.39 1.51
C THR A 89 8.39 4.55 1.77
N VAL A 90 8.60 3.23 1.80
CA VAL A 90 7.60 2.25 2.23
C VAL A 90 7.10 2.54 3.65
N ILE A 91 7.94 3.14 4.50
CA ILE A 91 7.63 3.53 5.87
C ILE A 91 6.61 4.69 5.89
N ASP A 92 6.78 5.72 5.06
CA ASP A 92 5.82 6.83 4.96
C ASP A 92 4.45 6.33 4.48
N ALA A 93 4.45 5.46 3.47
CA ALA A 93 3.24 4.85 2.94
C ALA A 93 2.57 3.92 3.96
N LEU A 94 3.34 3.13 4.69
CA LEU A 94 2.85 2.28 5.77
C LEU A 94 2.26 3.11 6.91
N TYR A 95 2.94 4.17 7.36
CA TYR A 95 2.37 5.12 8.33
C TYR A 95 1.10 5.80 7.79
N ALA A 96 1.02 6.12 6.50
CA ALA A 96 -0.16 6.72 5.89
C ALA A 96 -1.35 5.76 5.81
N VAL A 97 -1.15 4.49 5.41
CA VAL A 97 -2.17 3.42 5.54
C VAL A 97 -2.66 3.36 6.97
N VAL A 98 -1.72 3.23 7.88
CA VAL A 98 -1.98 2.87 9.27
C VAL A 98 -2.68 4.05 9.96
N ASN A 99 -2.31 5.30 9.66
CA ASN A 99 -3.03 6.49 10.11
C ASN A 99 -4.40 6.67 9.44
N LYS A 100 -4.60 6.17 8.20
CA LYS A 100 -5.92 6.13 7.54
C LYS A 100 -6.84 4.99 8.03
N ILE A 101 -6.30 4.04 8.80
CA ILE A 101 -7.03 2.95 9.49
C ILE A 101 -7.21 3.24 11.00
N LYS A 102 -6.43 4.17 11.56
CA LYS A 102 -6.50 4.61 12.96
C LYS A 102 -7.58 5.69 13.19
N ASP A 103 -8.82 5.23 13.25
CA ASP A 103 -9.75 5.72 14.30
C ASP A 103 -9.60 4.86 15.59
N ASP A 104 -8.51 4.09 15.69
CA ASP A 104 -8.26 3.18 16.81
C ASP A 104 -6.76 3.11 17.15
N LEU A 105 -6.44 3.31 18.42
CA LEU A 105 -5.08 3.45 18.95
C LEU A 105 -4.18 2.19 18.85
N PRO A 106 -4.65 0.94 18.95
CA PRO A 106 -3.75 -0.20 19.19
C PRO A 106 -2.93 -0.64 17.97
N LEU A 107 -3.37 -0.35 16.74
CA LEU A 107 -2.61 -0.65 15.52
C LEU A 107 -1.37 0.27 15.36
N GLN A 108 -1.15 1.24 16.25
CA GLN A 108 0.10 2.03 16.28
C GLN A 108 1.35 1.15 16.57
N LEU A 109 1.19 -0.08 17.12
CA LEU A 109 2.12 -0.57 18.16
C LEU A 109 2.75 -1.95 17.98
N SER A 110 1.97 -2.94 17.53
CA SER A 110 2.52 -4.19 17.00
C SER A 110 3.55 -3.88 15.91
N LEU A 111 3.14 -3.01 14.99
CA LEU A 111 3.92 -2.54 13.87
C LEU A 111 5.21 -1.80 14.26
N GLY A 112 5.17 -1.00 15.33
CA GLY A 112 6.37 -0.34 15.86
C GLY A 112 7.43 -1.34 16.34
N LYS A 113 7.00 -2.43 17.01
CA LYS A 113 7.91 -3.52 17.42
C LYS A 113 8.46 -4.30 16.21
N GLU A 114 7.62 -4.59 15.22
CA GLU A 114 8.02 -5.34 14.02
C GLU A 114 8.98 -4.55 13.11
N LEU A 115 8.72 -3.26 12.87
CA LEU A 115 9.62 -2.38 12.12
C LEU A 115 10.99 -2.21 12.82
N LYS A 116 10.99 -2.17 14.16
CA LYS A 116 12.25 -2.11 14.94
C LYS A 116 13.02 -3.43 14.92
N ALA A 117 12.33 -4.57 14.87
CA ALA A 117 12.96 -5.87 14.62
C ALA A 117 13.53 -5.98 13.19
N ALA A 118 12.94 -5.29 12.22
CA ALA A 118 13.46 -5.15 10.86
C ALA A 118 14.59 -4.09 10.70
N GLY A 119 15.03 -3.45 11.79
CA GLY A 119 16.20 -2.57 11.81
C GLY A 119 15.91 -1.05 11.67
N TYR A 120 14.65 -0.62 11.69
CA TYR A 120 14.26 0.79 11.54
C TYR A 120 13.93 1.44 12.90
N ASP A 121 14.43 2.64 13.19
CA ASP A 121 14.28 3.22 14.54
C ASP A 121 12.93 3.91 14.78
N THR A 122 12.00 3.19 15.41
CA THR A 122 10.65 3.66 15.74
C THR A 122 10.59 4.37 17.10
N GLY A 123 11.10 5.59 17.16
CA GLY A 123 11.27 6.35 18.41
C GLY A 123 10.03 6.97 19.08
N ARG A 124 8.87 6.29 19.21
CA ARG A 124 7.78 6.59 20.20
C ARG A 124 6.53 5.67 20.13
N LEU A 125 5.72 5.74 21.21
CA LEU A 125 4.32 5.26 21.45
C LEU A 125 4.08 3.87 22.11
N VAL A 126 3.00 3.80 22.94
CA VAL A 126 2.42 2.66 23.73
C VAL A 126 0.85 2.79 23.66
N THR A 127 -0.10 1.84 23.78
CA THR A 127 -0.24 0.41 24.23
C THR A 127 -1.27 -0.43 23.41
N GLU A 128 -0.99 -1.74 23.25
CA GLU A 128 -1.87 -2.94 23.04
C GLU A 128 -3.32 -2.89 22.49
N GLU A 129 -3.59 -3.62 21.39
CA GLU A 129 -4.79 -4.47 21.10
C GLU A 129 -4.69 -5.19 19.72
N GLY A 130 -5.45 -6.26 19.49
CA GLY A 130 -5.10 -7.37 18.57
C GLY A 130 -5.48 -7.29 17.07
N ARG A 131 -5.35 -6.14 16.39
CA ARG A 131 -5.63 -6.01 14.94
C ARG A 131 -4.50 -6.58 14.05
N ARG A 132 -4.80 -7.07 12.84
CA ARG A 132 -3.80 -7.67 11.91
C ARG A 132 -3.73 -6.99 10.54
N LEU A 133 -2.59 -6.37 10.26
CA LEU A 133 -2.22 -5.84 8.94
C LEU A 133 -1.32 -6.86 8.23
N VAL A 134 -1.53 -7.08 6.93
CA VAL A 134 -0.64 -7.93 6.11
C VAL A 134 0.05 -7.04 5.08
N LEU A 135 1.36 -6.86 5.25
CA LEU A 135 2.25 -6.18 4.32
C LEU A 135 3.02 -7.24 3.53
N ILE A 136 2.89 -7.24 2.20
CA ILE A 136 3.72 -8.06 1.32
C ILE A 136 4.70 -7.13 0.59
N LEU A 137 5.97 -7.30 0.96
CA LEU A 137 7.13 -6.73 0.30
C LEU A 137 7.64 -7.71 -0.75
N SER A 138 8.29 -7.19 -1.79
CA SER A 138 8.98 -7.95 -2.84
C SER A 138 10.26 -7.24 -3.24
#